data_AF-A0A2D6PLR8-F1
#
_entry.id   AF-A0A2D6PLR8-F1
#
_cell.length_a   1.000
_cell.length_b   1.000
_cell.length_c   1.000
_cell.angle_alpha   90.00
_cell.angle_beta   90.00
_cell.angle_gamma   90.00
#
_symmetry.space_group_name_H-M   'P 1'
#
loop_
_entity.id
_entity.type
_entity.pdbx_description
1 polymer ?
#
loop_
_entity_poly.entity_id
_entity_poly.type
_entity_poly.pdbx_seq_one_letter_code
_entity_poly.pdbx_strand_id
1 'polypeptide(L)' 'RLRDGDVVRLSADNGVVEALVSEKEWNQRECALPPPEEQGLGRELFAMMRQHADEAEKGASAMLALAGL' A
#
# COMPACT_ATOMS: atom_id res chain seq x y z
N ARG A 1 -5.15 -6.51 8.20
CA ARG A 1 -6.35 -6.18 7.38
C ARG A 1 -7.21 -5.15 8.12
N LEU A 2 -7.38 -3.95 7.56
CA LEU A 2 -8.33 -2.96 8.10
C LEU A 2 -9.74 -3.24 7.58
N ARG A 3 -10.76 -2.94 8.38
CA ARG A 3 -12.18 -3.08 8.06
C ARG A 3 -12.95 -1.84 8.51
N ASP A 4 -14.11 -1.61 7.90
CA ASP A 4 -15.02 -0.53 8.33
C ASP A 4 -15.41 -0.72 9.80
N GLY A 5 -15.32 0.37 10.57
CA GLY A 5 -15.59 0.39 12.00
C GLY A 5 -14.38 0.11 12.90
N ASP A 6 -13.23 -0.32 12.37
CA ASP A 6 -12.00 -0.39 13.15
C ASP A 6 -11.57 1.01 13.61
N VAL A 7 -11.18 1.14 14.88
CA VAL A 7 -10.64 2.39 15.41
C VAL A 7 -9.15 2.48 15.07
N VAL A 8 -8.75 3.58 14.41
CA VAL A 8 -7.35 3.87 14.10
C VAL A 8 -6.89 5.06 14.93
N ARG A 9 -5.75 4.92 15.62
CA ARG A 9 -5.09 6.01 16.32
C ARG A 9 -4.00 6.60 15.43
N LEU A 10 -4.03 7.92 15.29
CA LEU A 10 -2.96 8.72 14.72
C LEU A 10 -2.42 9.63 15.83
N SER A 11 -1.15 9.50 16.16
CA SER A 11 -0.48 10.34 17.16
C SER A 11 0.80 10.91 16.58
N ALA A 12 0.82 12.22 16.37
CA ALA A 12 2.02 12.93 15.91
C ALA A 12 3.10 12.98 16.99
N ASP A 13 2.70 13.22 18.25
CA ASP A 13 3.63 13.32 19.38
C ASP A 13 4.44 12.04 19.60
N ASN A 14 3.79 10.88 19.41
CA ASN A 14 4.44 9.57 19.53
C ASN A 14 4.94 9.02 18.18
N GLY A 15 4.61 9.66 17.06
CA GLY A 15 4.98 9.22 15.72
C GLY A 15 4.36 7.89 15.29
N VAL A 16 3.13 7.58 15.72
CA VAL A 16 2.48 6.28 15.45
C VAL A 16 1.16 6.41 14.70
N VAL A 17 0.92 5.44 13.83
CA VAL A 17 -0.38 5.15 13.23
C VAL A 17 -0.70 3.68 13.50
N GLU A 18 -1.73 3.40 14.29
CA GLU A 18 -2.04 2.04 14.74
C GLU A 18 -3.54 1.75 14.63
N ALA A 19 -3.89 0.58 14.09
CA ALA A 19 -5.25 0.05 14.20
C ALA A 19 -5.41 -0.58 15.59
N LEU A 20 -6.39 -0.13 16.37
CA LEU A 20 -6.67 -0.63 17.72
C LEU A 20 -7.47 -1.95 17.66
N VAL A 21 -6.89 -2.93 16.96
CA VAL A 21 -7.41 -4.29 16.78
C VAL A 21 -6.38 -5.24 17.39
N SER A 22 -6.85 -6.27 18.11
CA SER A 22 -5.93 -7.24 18.70
C SER A 22 -5.11 -7.96 17.62
N GLU A 23 -3.84 -8.28 17.92
CA GLU A 23 -2.96 -8.98 16.97
C GLU A 23 -3.55 -10.32 16.50
N LYS A 24 -4.17 -11.08 17.44
CA LYS A 24 -4.86 -12.33 17.12
C LYS A 24 -5.95 -12.12 16.06
N GLU A 25 -6.79 -11.10 16.24
CA GLU A 25 -7.84 -10.79 15.28
C GLU A 25 -7.24 -10.29 13.97
N TRP A 26 -6.26 -9.39 14.03
CA TRP A 26 -5.59 -8.85 12.84
C TRP A 26 -5.01 -9.94 11.94
N ASN A 27 -4.31 -10.91 12.53
CA ASN A 27 -3.65 -12.02 11.83
C ASN A 27 -4.64 -13.03 11.25
N GLN A 28 -5.87 -13.10 11.76
CA GLN A 28 -6.93 -13.97 11.21
C GLN A 28 -7.63 -13.35 10.00
N ARG A 29 -7.49 -12.04 9.80
CA ARG A 29 -8.07 -11.35 8.65
C ARG A 29 -7.05 -11.42 7.51
N GLU A 30 -7.44 -11.95 6.33
CA GLU A 30 -6.59 -11.98 5.11
C GLU A 30 -6.29 -10.57 4.53
N CYS A 31 -6.05 -10.33 3.24
CA CYS A 31 -5.97 -8.95 2.70
C CYS A 31 -7.13 -8.65 1.75
N ALA A 32 -7.55 -7.39 1.66
CA ALA A 32 -8.49 -7.00 0.60
C ALA A 32 -7.75 -7.12 -0.74
N LEU A 33 -8.42 -7.66 -1.76
CA LEU A 33 -7.84 -7.74 -3.10
C LEU A 33 -7.90 -6.36 -3.76
N PRO A 34 -6.88 -5.99 -4.55
CA PRO A 34 -6.96 -4.79 -5.36
C PRO A 34 -8.12 -4.90 -6.36
N PRO A 35 -8.80 -3.78 -6.70
CA PRO A 35 -9.82 -3.80 -7.73
C PRO A 35 -9.23 -4.22 -9.09
N PRO A 36 -10.03 -4.79 -9.99
CA PRO A 36 -9.59 -5.16 -11.33
C PRO A 36 -9.00 -3.97 -12.08
N GLU A 37 -7.98 -4.21 -12.90
CA GLU A 37 -7.42 -3.16 -13.74
C GLU A 37 -8.36 -2.79 -14.89
N GLU A 38 -8.68 -1.49 -15.01
CA GLU A 38 -9.35 -0.97 -16.19
C GLU A 38 -8.37 -0.72 -17.34
N GLN A 39 -8.73 -1.16 -18.54
CA GLN A 39 -7.99 -1.02 -19.80
C GLN A 39 -8.67 -0.03 -20.75
N GLY A 40 -7.90 0.52 -21.69
CA GLY A 40 -8.38 1.40 -22.77
C GLY A 40 -8.43 2.88 -22.42
N LEU A 41 -7.90 3.28 -21.26
CA LEU A 41 -7.89 4.66 -20.77
C LEU A 41 -6.49 5.32 -20.85
N GLY A 42 -5.55 4.71 -21.57
CA GLY A 42 -4.17 5.19 -21.70
C GLY A 42 -3.29 4.87 -20.48
N ARG A 43 -3.82 4.17 -19.47
CA ARG A 43 -3.07 3.71 -18.28
C ARG A 43 -2.00 2.68 -18.65
N GLU A 44 -2.12 2.05 -19.80
CA GLU A 44 -1.19 1.02 -20.30
C GLU A 44 0.20 1.61 -20.55
N LEU A 45 0.27 2.90 -20.92
CA LEU A 45 1.54 3.64 -21.11
C LEU A 45 2.40 3.68 -19.84
N PHE A 46 1.78 3.51 -18.67
CA PHE A 46 2.42 3.57 -17.36
C PHE A 46 2.54 2.18 -16.71
N ALA A 47 2.32 1.10 -17.46
CA ALA A 47 2.37 -0.26 -16.91
C ALA A 47 3.75 -0.58 -16.30
N MET A 48 4.84 -0.20 -16.97
CA MET A 48 6.20 -0.40 -16.47
C MET A 48 6.40 0.30 -15.11
N MET A 49 5.97 1.56 -14.99
CA MET A 49 6.12 2.31 -13.74
C MET A 49 5.33 1.67 -12.60
N ARG A 50 4.08 1.26 -12.83
CA ARG A 50 3.26 0.61 -11.77
C ARG A 50 3.83 -0.74 -11.33
N GLN A 51 4.42 -1.49 -12.24
CA GLN A 51 4.95 -2.82 -11.95
C GLN A 51 6.30 -2.79 -11.23
N HIS A 52 7.09 -1.72 -11.42
CA HIS A 52 8.48 -1.68 -10.95
C HIS A 52 8.82 -0.53 -10.00
N ALA A 53 7.90 0.42 -9.78
CA ALA A 53 8.07 1.39 -8.70
C ALA A 53 8.14 0.65 -7.36
N ASP A 54 9.12 1.03 -6.55
CA ASP A 54 9.33 0.49 -5.21
C ASP A 54 8.55 1.28 -4.16
N GLU A 55 8.86 1.03 -2.89
CA GLU A 55 8.18 1.63 -1.75
C GLU A 55 8.40 3.15 -1.69
N ALA A 56 7.39 3.88 -1.20
CA ALA A 56 7.45 5.34 -1.11
C ALA A 56 8.63 5.85 -0.27
N GLU A 57 9.04 5.11 0.76
CA GLU A 57 10.19 5.44 1.61
C GLU A 57 11.53 5.41 0.86
N LYS A 58 11.60 4.66 -0.24
CA LYS A 58 12.76 4.61 -1.15
C LYS A 58 12.64 5.57 -2.34
N GLY A 59 11.51 6.27 -2.45
CA GLY A 59 11.25 7.28 -3.47
C GLY A 59 10.32 6.84 -4.60
N ALA A 60 9.85 5.59 -4.61
CA ALA A 60 8.89 5.06 -5.59
C ALA A 60 9.31 5.25 -7.06
N SER A 61 10.61 5.18 -7.35
CA SER A 61 11.14 5.42 -8.69
C SER A 61 11.38 4.11 -9.42
N ALA A 62 10.49 3.78 -10.36
CA ALA A 62 10.65 2.59 -11.20
C ALA A 62 11.98 2.57 -11.97
N MET A 63 12.51 3.73 -12.36
CA MET A 63 13.76 3.83 -13.11
C MET A 63 14.98 3.53 -12.23
N LEU A 64 14.99 4.02 -10.98
CA LEU A 64 16.08 3.76 -10.04
C LEU A 64 16.02 2.33 -9.51
N ALA A 65 14.82 1.87 -9.14
CA ALA A 65 14.59 0.50 -8.68
C ALA A 65 15.05 -0.53 -9.73
N LEU A 66 14.71 -0.34 -11.01
CA LEU A 66 15.19 -1.20 -12.10
C LEU A 66 16.69 -1.11 -12.36
N ALA A 67 17.30 0.04 -12.07
CA ALA A 67 18.75 0.22 -12.15
C ALA A 67 19.49 -0.38 -10.94
N GLY A 68 18.77 -0.89 -9.93
CA GLY A 68 19.35 -1.44 -8.69
C GLY A 68 19.91 -0.37 -7.75
N LEU A 69 19.37 0.84 -7.82
CA LEU A 69 19.75 2.02 -7.01
C LEU A 69 18.66 2.31 -5.96
#